data_AF-A0A1V5Q9P5-F1
#
_entry.id   AF-A0A1V5Q9P5-F1
#
_cell.length_a   1.000
_cell.length_b   1.000
_cell.length_c   1.000
_cell.angle_alpha   90.00
_cell.angle_beta   90.00
_cell.angle_gamma   90.00
#
_symmetry.space_group_name_H-M   'P 1'
#
loop_
_entity.id
_entity.type
_entity.pdbx_description
1 polymer ?
#
loop_
_entity_poly.entity_id
_entity_poly.type
_entity_poly.pdbx_seq_one_letter_code
_entity_poly.pdbx_strand_id
1 'polypeptide(L)'
;MRRSGILLPVSSLPSQYGIGCFSKEAYEFVDFLALAGQSYWQVLPMGPTGYGDSPYQSFSTFAGNPYFVDLEEFIAKKWLSKKDCESIDWGSDQSTVDYEKIYNNRFKLLRKAYLKSGIEDDKDFIKFEKDNSSWLDDYALFMALKEHFKGKSFNQWPEDLKKHKKTAVKELLSSPAYHDKVMCYKFIQYFFFKQWISLKKYANEKGVEIIGDIPLYVARDSADTWSHPELFKFDKNNDPTGVAGCPPDYFSATGQLWGNPLYDWEHIKKTGYKWWIERLKTCFELYDVVRIDHFRGFDEYYNIPFGDPTAEFGHWEKGPGYDFFKVVKEKLGDRKIIAEDLGFLTPSVFRLVKKTGFPGMKILEFAFDSGEDNNYLPHNYDKNCVVYTGTHDNDTAIGWFEKAGKKDRKFAMDYMGIKNGKQFGWELIRLAQRSVADTVVIPMQDYLGLGSEGRINTPSTLGGNWAWRMSASADTAELAARIKQLSELYGRFLLRHV
;
A
#
# COMPACT_ATOMS: atom_id res chain seq x y z
N MET A 1 1.11 21.87 11.66
CA MET A 1 2.43 22.23 11.10
C MET A 1 2.39 21.85 9.64
N ARG A 2 2.64 22.79 8.73
CA ARG A 2 2.42 22.57 7.29
C ARG A 2 3.57 21.77 6.69
N ARG A 3 3.25 20.67 6.00
CA ARG A 3 4.23 19.78 5.35
C ARG A 3 3.74 19.40 3.96
N SER A 4 4.67 18.93 3.14
CA SER A 4 4.37 18.31 1.84
C SER A 4 5.13 17.00 1.65
N GLY A 5 4.64 16.17 0.74
CA GLY A 5 5.29 14.93 0.32
C GLY A 5 4.93 14.51 -1.10
N ILE A 6 5.55 13.43 -1.53
CA ILE A 6 5.32 12.80 -2.84
C ILE A 6 4.77 11.40 -2.64
N LEU A 7 3.71 11.05 -3.39
CA LEU A 7 3.23 9.68 -3.54
C LEU A 7 3.99 9.03 -4.70
N LEU A 8 4.78 8.00 -4.39
CA LEU A 8 5.45 7.15 -5.38
C LEU A 8 5.52 5.71 -4.84
N PRO A 9 4.84 4.73 -5.46
CA PRO A 9 4.98 3.33 -5.08
C PRO A 9 6.44 2.87 -5.22
N VAL A 10 6.91 1.98 -4.34
CA VAL A 10 8.27 1.41 -4.44
C VAL A 10 8.46 0.71 -5.79
N SER A 11 7.44 -0.01 -6.30
CA SER A 11 7.50 -0.68 -7.60
C SER A 11 7.77 0.27 -8.78
N SER A 12 7.41 1.54 -8.64
CA SER A 12 7.58 2.56 -9.65
C SER A 12 8.98 3.20 -9.68
N LEU A 13 9.87 2.86 -8.74
CA LEU A 13 11.25 3.33 -8.79
C LEU A 13 11.99 2.78 -10.03
N PRO A 14 12.93 3.55 -10.61
CA PRO A 14 13.66 3.19 -11.82
C PRO A 14 14.79 2.15 -11.60
N SER A 15 14.65 1.24 -10.63
CA SER A 15 15.67 0.22 -10.32
C SER A 15 15.98 -0.71 -11.50
N GLN A 16 17.20 -1.25 -11.55
CA GLN A 16 17.72 -1.99 -12.71
C GLN A 16 16.95 -3.27 -13.06
N TYR A 17 16.51 -4.06 -12.09
CA TYR A 17 16.03 -5.44 -12.31
C TYR A 17 14.50 -5.56 -12.40
N GLY A 18 13.91 -4.83 -13.35
CA GLY A 18 12.52 -4.98 -13.84
C GLY A 18 11.40 -4.35 -12.99
N ILE A 19 11.67 -4.06 -11.73
CA ILE A 19 10.73 -3.43 -10.79
C ILE A 19 11.53 -2.62 -9.77
N GLY A 20 10.96 -1.52 -9.29
CA GLY A 20 11.55 -0.77 -8.20
C GLY A 20 11.71 -1.60 -6.93
N CYS A 21 12.83 -1.39 -6.22
CA CYS A 21 13.22 -2.13 -5.02
C CYS A 21 14.00 -1.24 -4.05
N PHE A 22 14.49 -1.78 -2.93
CA PHE A 22 15.27 -1.05 -1.93
C PHE A 22 16.74 -0.82 -2.35
N SER A 23 16.97 -0.60 -3.65
CA SER A 23 18.26 -0.41 -4.29
C SER A 23 18.77 1.03 -4.14
N LYS A 24 19.94 1.32 -4.73
CA LYS A 24 20.56 2.65 -4.80
C LYS A 24 19.58 3.75 -5.26
N GLU A 25 18.74 3.46 -6.24
CA GLU A 25 17.76 4.41 -6.78
C GLU A 25 16.72 4.85 -5.73
N ALA A 26 16.41 4.00 -4.75
CA ALA A 26 15.52 4.38 -3.65
C ALA A 26 16.17 5.40 -2.71
N TYR A 27 17.48 5.28 -2.46
CA TYR A 27 18.24 6.26 -1.67
C TYR A 27 18.42 7.58 -2.44
N GLU A 28 18.66 7.50 -3.75
CA GLU A 28 18.72 8.68 -4.62
C GLU A 28 17.37 9.41 -4.68
N PHE A 29 16.25 8.68 -4.71
CA PHE A 29 14.93 9.28 -4.61
C PHE A 29 14.70 9.98 -3.26
N VAL A 30 15.19 9.42 -2.15
CA VAL A 30 15.18 10.11 -0.84
C VAL A 30 15.98 11.41 -0.88
N ASP A 31 17.15 11.40 -1.54
CA ASP A 31 17.96 12.61 -1.72
C ASP A 31 17.24 13.66 -2.59
N PHE A 32 16.55 13.23 -3.64
CA PHE A 32 15.68 14.08 -4.44
C PHE A 32 14.56 14.70 -3.60
N LEU A 33 13.87 13.91 -2.75
CA LEU A 33 12.83 14.41 -1.86
C LEU A 33 13.35 15.49 -0.90
N ALA A 34 14.51 15.25 -0.28
CA ALA A 34 15.15 16.21 0.59
C ALA A 34 15.54 17.50 -0.16
N LEU A 35 16.10 17.37 -1.37
CA LEU A 35 16.45 18.49 -2.25
C LEU A 35 15.19 19.30 -2.67
N ALA A 36 14.09 18.61 -2.94
CA ALA A 36 12.80 19.17 -3.30
C ALA A 36 12.03 19.77 -2.11
N GLY A 37 12.60 19.74 -0.90
CA GLY A 37 12.00 20.28 0.31
C GLY A 37 10.81 19.47 0.84
N GLN A 38 10.70 18.20 0.43
CA GLN A 38 9.62 17.31 0.82
C GLN A 38 9.90 16.67 2.18
N SER A 39 8.88 16.55 3.01
CA SER A 39 8.98 15.99 4.35
C SER A 39 8.34 14.60 4.48
N TYR A 40 7.65 14.13 3.43
CA TYR A 40 7.03 12.82 3.38
C TYR A 40 7.29 12.12 2.05
N TRP A 41 7.49 10.81 2.12
CA TRP A 41 7.34 9.88 1.00
C TRP A 41 6.14 8.98 1.31
N GLN A 42 5.11 9.03 0.49
CA GLN A 42 3.99 8.10 0.60
C GLN A 42 4.19 6.92 -0.34
N VAL A 43 4.09 5.71 0.22
CA VAL A 43 4.13 4.44 -0.51
C VAL A 43 2.76 3.76 -0.46
N LEU A 44 2.57 2.77 -1.33
CA LEU A 44 1.44 1.84 -1.28
C LEU A 44 1.76 0.65 -0.35
N PRO A 45 0.79 -0.22 -0.02
CA PRO A 45 1.06 -1.37 0.82
C PRO A 45 2.21 -2.22 0.28
N MET A 46 3.16 -2.58 1.15
CA MET A 46 4.37 -3.32 0.75
C MET A 46 4.24 -4.83 0.91
N GLY A 47 3.02 -5.36 0.98
CA GLY A 47 2.77 -6.79 1.13
C GLY A 47 3.07 -7.60 -0.15
N PRO A 48 3.35 -8.91 -0.05
CA PRO A 48 3.48 -9.79 -1.21
C PRO A 48 2.18 -9.83 -2.03
N THR A 49 2.28 -9.58 -3.33
CA THR A 49 1.12 -9.51 -4.24
C THR A 49 0.80 -10.86 -4.88
N GLY A 50 -0.48 -11.08 -5.17
CA GLY A 50 -0.98 -12.25 -5.90
C GLY A 50 -1.37 -11.95 -7.34
N TYR A 51 -2.28 -12.76 -7.91
CA TYR A 51 -2.83 -12.52 -9.24
C TYR A 51 -3.51 -11.14 -9.31
N GLY A 52 -3.23 -10.39 -10.38
CA GLY A 52 -3.68 -9.01 -10.55
C GLY A 52 -2.77 -7.96 -9.91
N ASP A 53 -1.71 -8.40 -9.22
CA ASP A 53 -0.57 -7.58 -8.73
C ASP A 53 -0.93 -6.43 -7.79
N SER A 54 -2.17 -6.42 -7.28
CA SER A 54 -2.66 -5.38 -6.39
C SER A 54 -1.98 -5.45 -5.02
N PRO A 55 -1.38 -4.34 -4.54
CA PRO A 55 -0.83 -4.26 -3.19
C PRO A 55 -1.93 -4.35 -2.11
N TYR A 56 -3.20 -4.15 -2.48
CA TYR A 56 -4.34 -4.25 -1.58
C TYR A 56 -4.86 -5.69 -1.40
N GLN A 57 -4.34 -6.64 -2.18
CA GLN A 57 -4.70 -8.06 -2.10
C GLN A 57 -3.46 -8.91 -1.81
N SER A 58 -2.93 -8.74 -0.60
CA SER A 58 -1.68 -9.40 -0.20
C SER A 58 -1.86 -10.80 0.39
N PHE A 59 -0.87 -11.68 0.17
CA PHE A 59 -0.78 -12.98 0.85
C PHE A 59 -0.52 -12.88 2.36
N SER A 60 -0.11 -11.72 2.88
CA SER A 60 -0.01 -11.50 4.32
C SER A 60 -0.09 -10.02 4.65
N THR A 61 -0.78 -9.68 5.75
CA THR A 61 -0.79 -8.30 6.26
C THR A 61 0.49 -7.89 7.01
N PHE A 62 1.36 -8.85 7.33
CA PHE A 62 2.61 -8.65 8.07
C PHE A 62 3.85 -8.73 7.18
N ALA A 63 3.84 -9.64 6.20
CA ALA A 63 5.00 -9.89 5.36
C ALA A 63 5.27 -8.74 4.37
N GLY A 64 6.53 -8.60 3.97
CA GLY A 64 6.97 -7.72 2.90
C GLY A 64 7.02 -8.40 1.54
N ASN A 65 6.94 -7.60 0.47
CA ASN A 65 6.96 -8.07 -0.90
C ASN A 65 8.37 -8.54 -1.31
N PRO A 66 8.56 -9.82 -1.65
CA PRO A 66 9.84 -10.36 -2.13
C PRO A 66 10.44 -9.62 -3.34
N TYR A 67 9.61 -8.95 -4.14
CA TYR A 67 10.05 -8.24 -5.32
C TYR A 67 10.92 -7.01 -5.02
N PHE A 68 10.76 -6.44 -3.82
CA PHE A 68 11.45 -5.22 -3.39
C PHE A 68 12.81 -5.50 -2.72
N VAL A 69 13.16 -6.77 -2.51
CA VAL A 69 14.50 -7.13 -2.02
C VAL A 69 15.53 -6.79 -3.09
N ASP A 70 16.51 -5.98 -2.70
CA ASP A 70 17.62 -5.59 -3.55
C ASP A 70 18.59 -6.77 -3.78
N LEU A 71 18.79 -7.08 -5.06
CA LEU A 71 19.68 -8.15 -5.51
C LEU A 71 21.15 -7.71 -5.52
N GLU A 72 21.44 -6.41 -5.56
CA GLU A 72 22.83 -5.92 -5.57
C GLU A 72 23.53 -6.23 -4.24
N GLU A 73 22.81 -6.18 -3.11
CA GLU A 73 23.35 -6.64 -1.83
C GLU A 73 23.80 -8.10 -1.89
N PHE A 74 23.05 -8.97 -2.60
CA PHE A 74 23.43 -10.38 -2.76
C PHE A 74 24.60 -10.58 -3.74
N ILE A 75 24.76 -9.70 -4.72
CA ILE A 75 25.96 -9.66 -5.56
C ILE A 75 27.18 -9.26 -4.74
N ALA A 76 27.07 -8.22 -3.91
CA ALA A 76 28.14 -7.76 -3.02
C ALA A 76 28.58 -8.85 -2.03
N LYS A 77 27.63 -9.66 -1.54
CA LYS A 77 27.89 -10.84 -0.69
C LYS A 77 28.40 -12.08 -1.44
N LYS A 78 28.50 -12.01 -2.77
CA LYS A 78 28.87 -13.14 -3.66
C LYS A 78 27.91 -14.34 -3.58
N TRP A 79 26.67 -14.10 -3.14
CA TRP A 79 25.60 -15.10 -3.16
C TRP A 79 24.95 -15.20 -4.54
N LEU A 80 24.97 -14.08 -5.26
CA LEU A 80 24.69 -13.98 -6.69
C LEU A 80 25.90 -13.41 -7.42
N SER A 81 25.98 -13.67 -8.72
CA SER A 81 26.88 -12.95 -9.62
C SER A 81 26.09 -11.93 -10.45
N LYS A 82 26.78 -10.89 -10.95
CA LYS A 82 26.17 -9.93 -11.87
C LYS A 82 25.57 -10.62 -13.12
N LYS A 83 26.28 -11.62 -13.65
CA LYS A 83 25.82 -12.45 -14.77
C LYS A 83 24.52 -13.19 -14.46
N ASP A 84 24.28 -13.61 -13.21
CA ASP A 84 23.01 -14.26 -12.85
C ASP A 84 21.82 -13.33 -13.06
N CYS A 85 21.96 -12.06 -12.68
CA CYS A 85 20.91 -11.07 -12.79
C CYS A 85 20.75 -10.55 -14.24
N GLU A 86 21.86 -10.34 -14.95
CA GLU A 86 21.85 -9.87 -16.35
C GLU A 86 21.40 -10.92 -17.36
N SER A 87 21.47 -12.21 -17.01
CA SER A 87 21.02 -13.30 -17.90
C SER A 87 19.49 -13.47 -17.97
N ILE A 88 18.76 -12.74 -17.13
CA ILE A 88 17.31 -12.80 -17.03
C ILE A 88 16.67 -11.72 -17.89
N ASP A 89 15.62 -12.09 -18.62
CA ASP A 89 14.71 -11.13 -19.24
C ASP A 89 13.78 -10.53 -18.18
N TRP A 90 13.95 -9.23 -17.92
CA TRP A 90 13.18 -8.45 -16.96
C TRP A 90 12.04 -7.65 -17.60
N GLY A 91 11.86 -7.73 -18.91
CA GLY A 91 11.02 -6.80 -19.68
C GLY A 91 11.86 -5.87 -20.55
N SER A 92 11.31 -5.47 -21.69
CA SER A 92 11.97 -4.55 -22.64
C SER A 92 11.58 -3.09 -22.42
N ASP A 93 10.43 -2.84 -21.80
CA ASP A 93 9.90 -1.51 -21.53
C ASP A 93 10.22 -1.11 -20.09
N GLN A 94 11.04 -0.08 -19.92
CA GLN A 94 11.48 0.40 -18.61
C GLN A 94 10.42 1.25 -17.90
N SER A 95 9.37 1.68 -18.61
CA SER A 95 8.27 2.49 -18.06
C SER A 95 7.18 1.64 -17.40
N THR A 96 7.29 0.32 -17.47
CA THR A 96 6.30 -0.61 -16.92
C THR A 96 6.95 -1.80 -16.22
N VAL A 97 6.26 -2.37 -15.23
CA VAL A 97 6.64 -3.62 -14.57
C VAL A 97 6.03 -4.79 -15.36
N ASP A 98 6.88 -5.70 -15.82
CA ASP A 98 6.45 -7.00 -16.35
C ASP A 98 6.32 -8.01 -15.20
N TYR A 99 5.15 -8.00 -14.53
CA TYR A 99 4.91 -8.83 -13.34
C TYR A 99 5.02 -10.34 -13.59
N GLU A 100 4.73 -10.81 -14.81
CA GLU A 100 4.93 -12.21 -15.18
C GLU A 100 6.42 -12.58 -15.13
N LYS A 101 7.28 -11.76 -15.73
CA LYS A 101 8.73 -11.96 -15.69
C LYS A 101 9.29 -11.84 -14.27
N ILE A 102 8.79 -10.87 -13.49
CA ILE A 102 9.17 -10.73 -12.08
C ILE A 102 8.82 -12.00 -11.29
N TYR A 103 7.58 -12.48 -11.38
CA TYR A 103 7.13 -13.69 -10.68
C TYR A 103 7.96 -14.92 -11.08
N ASN A 104 8.20 -15.11 -12.38
CA ASN A 104 8.89 -16.29 -12.88
C ASN A 104 10.40 -16.31 -12.58
N ASN A 105 11.02 -15.15 -12.34
CA ASN A 105 12.48 -15.04 -12.28
C ASN A 105 13.02 -14.57 -10.93
N ARG A 106 12.32 -13.68 -10.21
CA ARG A 106 12.82 -13.12 -8.94
C ARG A 106 13.03 -14.23 -7.90
N PHE A 107 12.06 -15.12 -7.73
CA PHE A 107 12.16 -16.22 -6.75
C PHE A 107 13.30 -17.21 -7.05
N LYS A 108 13.71 -17.38 -8.32
CA LYS A 108 14.86 -18.22 -8.69
C LYS A 108 16.16 -17.63 -8.13
N LEU A 109 16.34 -16.32 -8.27
CA LEU A 109 17.51 -15.62 -7.73
C LEU A 109 17.50 -15.57 -6.21
N LEU A 110 16.36 -15.28 -5.58
CA LEU A 110 16.24 -15.27 -4.12
C LEU A 110 16.59 -16.64 -3.52
N ARG A 111 16.11 -17.74 -4.13
CA ARG A 111 16.45 -19.10 -3.71
C ARG A 111 17.93 -19.41 -3.91
N LYS A 112 18.52 -18.99 -5.02
CA LYS A 112 19.96 -19.15 -5.26
C LYS A 112 20.78 -18.43 -4.20
N ALA A 113 20.38 -17.21 -3.84
CA ALA A 113 21.03 -16.43 -2.78
C ALA A 113 20.92 -17.13 -1.42
N TYR A 114 19.73 -17.59 -1.03
CA TYR A 114 19.50 -18.36 0.19
C TYR A 114 20.41 -19.58 0.28
N LEU A 115 20.45 -20.44 -0.76
CA LEU A 115 21.28 -21.64 -0.79
C LEU A 115 22.79 -21.35 -0.69
N LYS A 116 23.23 -20.15 -1.05
CA LYS A 116 24.63 -19.71 -0.94
C LYS A 116 24.94 -18.96 0.35
N SER A 117 23.92 -18.55 1.10
CA SER A 117 24.07 -17.61 2.21
C SER A 117 24.65 -18.23 3.47
N GLY A 118 24.31 -19.48 3.79
CA GLY A 118 24.59 -20.07 5.10
C GLY A 118 23.93 -19.32 6.25
N ILE A 119 22.82 -18.62 5.99
CA ILE A 119 22.20 -17.66 6.91
C ILE A 119 21.61 -18.30 8.19
N GLU A 120 21.35 -19.60 8.18
CA GLU A 120 20.64 -20.25 9.30
C GLU A 120 21.44 -20.25 10.61
N ASP A 121 22.77 -20.16 10.52
CA ASP A 121 23.66 -20.00 11.67
C ASP A 121 23.87 -18.53 12.08
N ASP A 122 23.30 -17.56 11.33
CA ASP A 122 23.43 -16.14 11.60
C ASP A 122 22.56 -15.71 12.80
N LYS A 123 23.17 -15.02 13.76
CA LYS A 123 22.51 -14.63 15.01
C LYS A 123 21.40 -13.61 14.80
N ASP A 124 21.54 -12.70 13.84
CA ASP A 124 20.53 -11.68 13.57
C ASP A 124 19.33 -12.31 12.86
N PHE A 125 19.58 -13.30 11.99
CA PHE A 125 18.53 -14.09 11.37
C PHE A 125 17.73 -14.91 12.39
N ILE A 126 18.41 -15.68 13.26
CA ILE A 126 17.75 -16.44 14.34
C ILE A 126 16.93 -15.52 15.25
N LYS A 127 17.47 -14.34 15.56
CA LYS A 127 16.75 -13.33 16.36
C LYS A 127 15.51 -12.82 15.61
N PHE A 128 15.63 -12.51 14.32
CA PHE A 128 14.50 -12.08 13.50
C PHE A 128 13.39 -13.13 13.47
N GLU A 129 13.73 -14.41 13.31
CA GLU A 129 12.76 -15.50 13.35
C GLU A 129 12.02 -15.54 14.69
N LYS A 130 12.78 -15.48 15.79
CA LYS A 130 12.20 -15.52 17.14
C LYS A 130 11.28 -14.33 17.42
N ASP A 131 11.68 -13.13 17.01
CA ASP A 131 10.92 -11.91 17.27
C ASP A 131 9.64 -11.82 16.44
N ASN A 132 9.59 -12.52 15.30
CA ASN A 132 8.48 -12.49 14.34
C ASN A 132 7.70 -13.81 14.25
N SER A 133 7.94 -14.75 15.17
CA SER A 133 7.36 -16.11 15.11
C SER A 133 5.82 -16.13 15.13
N SER A 134 5.17 -15.06 15.59
CA SER A 134 3.71 -14.95 15.62
C SER A 134 3.05 -14.89 14.24
N TRP A 135 3.77 -14.46 13.21
CA TRP A 135 3.26 -14.36 11.84
C TRP A 135 4.18 -15.02 10.81
N LEU A 136 5.49 -15.02 11.05
CA LEU A 136 6.49 -15.45 10.06
C LEU A 136 6.44 -16.94 9.78
N ASP A 137 6.21 -17.76 10.80
CA ASP A 137 6.15 -19.22 10.66
C ASP A 137 4.97 -19.64 9.78
N ASP A 138 3.77 -19.10 10.05
CA ASP A 138 2.57 -19.38 9.27
C ASP A 138 2.67 -18.80 7.85
N TYR A 139 3.23 -17.59 7.69
CA TYR A 139 3.46 -17.01 6.37
C TYR A 139 4.42 -17.84 5.52
N ALA A 140 5.58 -18.20 6.07
CA ALA A 140 6.59 -18.95 5.33
C ALA A 140 6.09 -20.35 4.95
N LEU A 141 5.33 -20.99 5.85
CA LEU A 141 4.67 -22.26 5.58
C LEU A 141 3.58 -22.12 4.50
N PHE A 142 2.72 -21.10 4.62
CA PHE A 142 1.68 -20.82 3.63
C PHE A 142 2.26 -20.65 2.23
N MET A 143 3.33 -19.86 2.09
CA MET A 143 3.98 -19.64 0.81
C MET A 143 4.67 -20.90 0.26
N ALA A 144 5.32 -21.70 1.13
CA ALA A 144 5.90 -22.98 0.73
C ALA A 144 4.84 -23.99 0.24
N LEU A 145 3.68 -24.05 0.91
CA LEU A 145 2.52 -24.85 0.49
C LEU A 145 1.94 -24.35 -0.81
N LYS A 146 1.79 -23.03 -0.95
CA LYS A 146 1.30 -22.41 -2.19
C LYS A 146 2.20 -22.74 -3.38
N GLU A 147 3.51 -22.66 -3.21
CA GLU A 147 4.49 -23.09 -4.21
C GLU A 147 4.33 -24.59 -4.55
N HIS A 148 4.22 -25.45 -3.52
CA HIS A 148 4.03 -26.89 -3.71
C HIS A 148 2.76 -27.22 -4.51
N PHE A 149 1.66 -26.54 -4.21
CA PHE A 149 0.38 -26.68 -4.91
C PHE A 149 0.26 -25.80 -6.16
N LYS A 150 1.38 -25.32 -6.71
CA LYS A 150 1.46 -24.59 -7.99
C LYS A 150 0.57 -23.33 -8.03
N GLY A 151 0.57 -22.56 -6.95
CA GLY A 151 -0.15 -21.29 -6.84
C GLY A 151 -1.61 -21.41 -6.41
N LYS A 152 -2.15 -22.62 -6.26
CA LYS A 152 -3.55 -22.82 -5.83
C LYS A 152 -3.84 -22.13 -4.50
N SER A 153 -5.05 -21.59 -4.37
CA SER A 153 -5.55 -21.04 -3.11
C SER A 153 -5.70 -22.13 -2.05
N PHE A 154 -5.58 -21.78 -0.77
CA PHE A 154 -5.60 -22.78 0.30
C PHE A 154 -6.92 -23.55 0.39
N ASN A 155 -8.02 -22.98 -0.11
CA ASN A 155 -9.31 -23.65 -0.15
C ASN A 155 -9.34 -24.86 -1.11
N GLN A 156 -8.32 -25.01 -1.96
CA GLN A 156 -8.11 -26.13 -2.88
C GLN A 156 -7.06 -27.14 -2.38
N TRP A 157 -6.48 -26.93 -1.20
CA TRP A 157 -5.51 -27.86 -0.60
C TRP A 157 -6.22 -29.07 0.04
N PRO A 158 -5.49 -30.16 0.34
CA PRO A 158 -6.03 -31.27 1.12
C PRO A 158 -6.65 -30.79 2.43
N GLU A 159 -7.76 -31.42 2.83
CA GLU A 159 -8.64 -30.95 3.93
C GLU A 159 -7.88 -30.61 5.23
N ASP A 160 -6.92 -31.45 5.60
CA ASP A 160 -6.14 -31.26 6.83
C ASP A 160 -5.22 -30.03 6.76
N LEU A 161 -4.68 -29.72 5.58
CA LEU A 161 -3.88 -28.53 5.34
C LEU A 161 -4.77 -27.29 5.16
N LYS A 162 -5.91 -27.41 4.45
CA LYS A 162 -6.91 -26.35 4.33
C LYS A 162 -7.40 -25.87 5.71
N LYS A 163 -7.58 -26.79 6.66
CA LYS A 163 -8.02 -26.51 8.03
C LYS A 163 -6.88 -26.22 9.02
N HIS A 164 -5.66 -26.05 8.51
CA HIS A 164 -4.48 -25.76 9.33
C HIS A 164 -4.29 -26.73 10.52
N LYS A 165 -4.52 -28.04 10.30
CA LYS A 165 -4.35 -29.04 11.36
C LYS A 165 -2.88 -29.17 11.74
N LYS A 166 -2.56 -28.91 13.00
CA LYS A 166 -1.19 -28.94 13.55
C LYS A 166 -0.42 -30.24 13.24
N THR A 167 -1.09 -31.38 13.22
CA THR A 167 -0.47 -32.67 12.91
C THR A 167 -0.02 -32.76 11.45
N ALA A 168 -0.86 -32.35 10.50
CA ALA A 168 -0.54 -32.36 9.08
C ALA A 168 0.58 -31.36 8.74
N VAL A 169 0.55 -30.18 9.37
CA VAL A 169 1.63 -29.19 9.27
C VAL A 169 2.96 -29.77 9.78
N LYS A 170 2.96 -30.40 10.96
CA LYS A 170 4.16 -30.98 11.56
C LYS A 170 4.74 -32.12 10.73
N GLU A 171 3.88 -32.99 10.19
CA GLU A 171 4.30 -34.08 9.30
C GLU A 171 4.98 -33.53 8.04
N LEU A 172 4.38 -32.51 7.40
CA LEU A 172 4.95 -31.88 6.22
C LEU A 172 6.31 -31.22 6.50
N LEU A 173 6.42 -30.52 7.64
CA LEU A 173 7.66 -29.87 8.07
C LEU A 173 8.78 -30.86 8.42
N SER A 174 8.47 -32.14 8.65
CA SER A 174 9.49 -33.18 8.86
C SER A 174 10.25 -33.56 7.60
N SER A 175 9.74 -33.17 6.42
CA SER A 175 10.43 -33.36 5.14
C SER A 175 11.50 -32.27 4.94
N PRO A 176 12.78 -32.64 4.74
CA PRO A 176 13.87 -31.67 4.54
C PRO A 176 13.60 -30.69 3.39
N ALA A 177 13.00 -31.17 2.30
CA ALA A 177 12.70 -30.33 1.13
C ALA A 177 11.67 -29.23 1.43
N TYR A 178 10.77 -29.44 2.39
CA TYR A 178 9.82 -28.42 2.84
C TYR A 178 10.45 -27.45 3.83
N HIS A 179 11.30 -27.97 4.72
CA HIS A 179 12.07 -27.14 5.64
C HIS A 179 12.87 -26.07 4.87
N ASP A 180 13.65 -26.46 3.85
CA ASP A 180 14.44 -25.52 3.02
C ASP A 180 13.57 -24.46 2.34
N LYS A 181 12.35 -24.82 1.90
CA LYS A 181 11.41 -23.86 1.30
C LYS A 181 10.92 -22.83 2.32
N VAL A 182 10.55 -23.29 3.51
CA VAL A 182 10.10 -22.42 4.60
C VAL A 182 11.23 -21.48 5.00
N MET A 183 12.44 -22.00 5.23
CA MET A 183 13.61 -21.22 5.58
C MET A 183 13.98 -20.20 4.49
N CYS A 184 13.83 -20.56 3.20
CA CYS A 184 14.00 -19.61 2.10
C CYS A 184 13.01 -18.42 2.18
N TYR A 185 11.73 -18.65 2.49
CA TYR A 185 10.77 -17.56 2.66
C TYR A 185 11.07 -16.70 3.88
N LYS A 186 11.54 -17.30 4.99
CA LYS A 186 12.01 -16.54 6.16
C LYS A 186 13.23 -15.68 5.85
N PHE A 187 14.20 -16.22 5.11
CA PHE A 187 15.36 -15.48 4.60
C PHE A 187 14.94 -14.25 3.78
N ILE A 188 13.98 -14.43 2.87
CA ILE A 188 13.45 -13.33 2.05
C ILE A 188 12.86 -12.24 2.94
N GLN A 189 12.05 -12.61 3.93
CA GLN A 189 11.46 -11.64 4.87
C GLN A 189 12.52 -10.94 5.70
N TYR A 190 13.52 -11.65 6.22
CA TYR A 190 14.63 -11.02 6.93
C TYR A 190 15.31 -9.93 6.10
N PHE A 191 15.62 -10.21 4.83
CA PHE A 191 16.24 -9.22 3.95
C PHE A 191 15.30 -8.09 3.55
N PHE A 192 14.01 -8.36 3.34
CA PHE A 192 13.02 -7.31 3.13
C PHE A 192 13.04 -6.31 4.30
N PHE A 193 12.87 -6.79 5.53
CA PHE A 193 12.81 -5.92 6.71
C PHE A 193 14.13 -5.20 6.95
N LYS A 194 15.26 -5.90 6.82
CA LYS A 194 16.60 -5.32 7.00
C LYS A 194 16.88 -4.17 6.02
N GLN A 195 16.60 -4.39 4.75
CA GLN A 195 16.84 -3.39 3.70
C GLN A 195 15.87 -2.22 3.84
N TRP A 196 14.58 -2.49 4.07
CA TRP A 196 13.58 -1.44 4.26
C TRP A 196 13.86 -0.57 5.49
N ILE A 197 14.18 -1.17 6.64
CA ILE A 197 14.49 -0.42 7.87
C ILE A 197 15.72 0.48 7.65
N SER A 198 16.71 0.01 6.88
CA SER A 198 17.89 0.80 6.54
C SER A 198 17.53 2.00 5.65
N LEU A 199 16.69 1.80 4.63
CA LEU A 199 16.21 2.86 3.75
C LEU A 199 15.33 3.88 4.50
N LYS A 200 14.39 3.40 5.32
CA LYS A 200 13.55 4.25 6.19
C LYS A 200 14.41 5.08 7.13
N LYS A 201 15.42 4.48 7.77
CA LYS A 201 16.34 5.21 8.65
C LYS A 201 17.07 6.32 7.88
N TYR A 202 17.58 6.03 6.68
CA TYR A 202 18.20 7.04 5.81
C TYR A 202 17.23 8.18 5.45
N ALA A 203 16.00 7.84 5.07
CA ALA A 203 14.94 8.81 4.82
C ALA A 203 14.70 9.71 6.04
N ASN A 204 14.58 9.12 7.23
CA ASN A 204 14.35 9.85 8.47
C ASN A 204 15.53 10.78 8.83
N GLU A 205 16.77 10.33 8.63
CA GLU A 205 17.99 11.15 8.82
C GLU A 205 18.02 12.34 7.85
N LYS A 206 17.57 12.15 6.60
CA LYS A 206 17.37 13.21 5.61
C LYS A 206 16.14 14.06 5.86
N GLY A 207 15.29 13.64 6.79
CA GLY A 207 14.12 14.37 7.20
C GLY A 207 12.82 14.05 6.51
N VAL A 208 12.81 12.97 5.76
CA VAL A 208 11.66 12.42 5.07
C VAL A 208 11.07 11.33 5.96
N GLU A 209 9.82 11.52 6.38
CA GLU A 209 9.05 10.47 7.06
C GLU A 209 8.28 9.64 6.03
N ILE A 210 8.10 8.35 6.28
CA ILE A 210 7.37 7.46 5.38
C ILE A 210 5.89 7.39 5.79
N ILE A 211 5.00 7.73 4.87
CA ILE A 211 3.57 7.45 4.96
C ILE A 211 3.34 6.09 4.31
N GLY A 212 3.06 5.08 5.13
CA GLY A 212 2.59 3.79 4.66
C GLY A 212 1.09 3.73 4.51
N ASP A 213 0.64 2.56 4.10
CA ASP A 213 -0.73 2.33 3.70
C ASP A 213 -1.12 0.89 4.05
N ILE A 214 -2.30 0.73 4.67
CA ILE A 214 -2.83 -0.58 5.02
C ILE A 214 -4.26 -0.73 4.52
N PRO A 215 -4.57 -1.80 3.77
CA PRO A 215 -5.95 -2.16 3.43
C PRO A 215 -6.75 -2.44 4.71
N LEU A 216 -8.02 -2.05 4.80
CA LEU A 216 -8.85 -2.47 5.93
C LEU A 216 -8.92 -4.00 6.00
N TYR A 217 -9.29 -4.63 4.89
CA TYR A 217 -9.52 -6.06 4.81
C TYR A 217 -8.26 -6.84 4.41
N VAL A 218 -8.29 -8.14 4.68
CA VAL A 218 -7.26 -9.08 4.25
C VAL A 218 -7.73 -9.83 3.01
N ALA A 219 -6.82 -10.26 2.12
CA ALA A 219 -7.19 -11.11 1.01
C ALA A 219 -7.73 -12.47 1.50
N ARG A 220 -8.72 -13.03 0.80
CA ARG A 220 -9.27 -14.35 1.14
C ARG A 220 -8.19 -15.43 1.13
N ASP A 221 -7.35 -15.44 0.12
CA ASP A 221 -6.25 -16.40 -0.04
C ASP A 221 -4.97 -15.79 0.53
N SER A 222 -4.85 -15.81 1.86
CA SER A 222 -3.71 -15.25 2.60
C SER A 222 -3.32 -16.16 3.76
N ALA A 223 -2.10 -15.97 4.26
CA ALA A 223 -1.63 -16.61 5.48
C ALA A 223 -2.52 -16.22 6.67
N ASP A 224 -2.98 -14.96 6.75
CA ASP A 224 -3.76 -14.49 7.90
C ASP A 224 -5.14 -15.19 7.99
N THR A 225 -5.85 -15.33 6.87
CA THR A 225 -7.17 -16.00 6.85
C THR A 225 -7.05 -17.52 7.01
N TRP A 226 -5.92 -18.08 6.60
CA TRP A 226 -5.62 -19.50 6.71
C TRP A 226 -5.24 -19.92 8.13
N SER A 227 -4.38 -19.15 8.81
CA SER A 227 -3.92 -19.47 10.16
C SER A 227 -4.83 -18.95 11.27
N HIS A 228 -5.64 -17.92 10.98
CA HIS A 228 -6.58 -17.31 11.93
C HIS A 228 -8.02 -17.22 11.40
N PRO A 229 -8.65 -18.34 11.00
CA PRO A 229 -10.01 -18.34 10.47
C PRO A 229 -11.05 -17.78 11.47
N GLU A 230 -10.77 -17.84 12.78
CA GLU A 230 -11.63 -17.31 13.85
C GLU A 230 -11.80 -15.79 13.85
N LEU A 231 -10.94 -15.05 13.14
CA LEU A 231 -11.03 -13.59 13.03
C LEU A 231 -12.02 -13.14 11.95
N PHE A 232 -12.53 -14.07 11.15
CA PHE A 232 -13.32 -13.78 9.96
C PHE A 232 -14.68 -14.47 10.03
N LYS A 233 -15.66 -13.90 9.32
CA LYS A 233 -16.99 -14.49 9.15
C LYS A 233 -16.96 -15.65 8.15
N PHE A 234 -16.46 -16.78 8.62
CA PHE A 234 -16.42 -18.03 7.87
C PHE A 234 -17.48 -19.02 8.33
N ASP A 235 -17.94 -19.86 7.40
CA ASP A 235 -18.72 -21.03 7.69
C ASP A 235 -17.84 -22.20 8.20
N LYS A 236 -18.46 -23.35 8.48
CA LYS A 236 -17.76 -24.57 8.95
C LYS A 236 -16.74 -25.15 7.95
N ASN A 237 -16.76 -24.70 6.69
CA ASN A 237 -15.88 -25.14 5.62
C ASN A 237 -14.76 -24.13 5.33
N ASN A 238 -14.64 -23.07 6.14
CA ASN A 238 -13.74 -21.92 5.93
C ASN A 238 -14.05 -21.13 4.63
N ASP A 239 -15.33 -21.10 4.23
CA ASP A 239 -15.80 -20.23 3.15
C ASP A 239 -16.43 -18.96 3.75
N PRO A 240 -16.25 -17.77 3.13
CA PRO A 240 -16.91 -16.54 3.56
C PRO A 240 -18.42 -16.70 3.59
N THR A 241 -19.07 -16.20 4.63
CA THR A 241 -20.55 -16.03 4.62
C THR A 241 -20.95 -14.74 3.92
N GLY A 242 -20.04 -13.77 3.90
CA GLY A 242 -20.17 -12.49 3.24
C GLY A 242 -18.80 -11.90 2.91
N VAL A 243 -18.77 -11.00 1.94
CA VAL A 243 -17.55 -10.37 1.43
C VAL A 243 -17.66 -8.86 1.39
N ALA A 244 -16.50 -8.22 1.41
CA ALA A 244 -16.38 -6.78 1.38
C ALA A 244 -16.63 -6.20 -0.01
N GLY A 245 -17.08 -4.95 0.00
CA GLY A 245 -17.27 -4.13 -1.18
C GLY A 245 -17.82 -2.75 -0.81
N CYS A 246 -18.31 -2.04 -1.80
CA CYS A 246 -19.12 -0.83 -1.61
C CYS A 246 -20.41 -0.92 -2.43
N PRO A 247 -21.50 -0.28 -1.96
CA PRO A 247 -22.75 -0.25 -2.71
C PRO A 247 -22.57 0.51 -4.04
N PRO A 248 -23.55 0.42 -4.96
CA PRO A 248 -23.63 1.30 -6.11
C PRO A 248 -23.44 2.77 -5.75
N ASP A 249 -22.58 3.44 -6.50
CA ASP A 249 -22.26 4.86 -6.35
C ASP A 249 -22.05 5.51 -7.73
N TYR A 250 -21.64 6.78 -7.74
CA TYR A 250 -21.35 7.52 -8.96
C TYR A 250 -20.21 6.89 -9.79
N PHE A 251 -19.25 6.21 -9.17
CA PHE A 251 -18.13 5.56 -9.84
C PHE A 251 -18.53 4.21 -10.45
N SER A 252 -19.47 3.49 -9.82
CA SER A 252 -19.92 2.18 -10.28
C SER A 252 -21.41 1.95 -10.09
N ALA A 253 -22.13 1.76 -11.21
CA ALA A 253 -23.57 1.49 -11.23
C ALA A 253 -23.97 0.20 -10.50
N THR A 254 -23.06 -0.76 -10.34
CA THR A 254 -23.29 -2.05 -9.65
C THR A 254 -22.51 -2.15 -8.34
N GLY A 255 -21.92 -1.04 -7.89
CA GLY A 255 -21.00 -0.99 -6.75
C GLY A 255 -19.67 -1.68 -7.07
N GLN A 256 -18.90 -1.97 -6.03
CA GLN A 256 -17.61 -2.66 -6.19
C GLN A 256 -17.58 -3.91 -5.31
N LEU A 257 -17.38 -5.07 -5.93
CA LEU A 257 -17.22 -6.34 -5.24
C LEU A 257 -15.72 -6.62 -5.07
N TRP A 258 -15.18 -6.37 -3.87
CA TRP A 258 -13.75 -6.59 -3.60
C TRP A 258 -13.44 -8.05 -3.26
N GLY A 259 -14.42 -8.76 -2.67
CA GLY A 259 -14.31 -10.21 -2.43
C GLY A 259 -13.49 -10.60 -1.19
N ASN A 260 -12.98 -9.64 -0.43
CA ASN A 260 -12.30 -9.91 0.85
C ASN A 260 -13.27 -10.49 1.89
N PRO A 261 -12.84 -11.42 2.75
CA PRO A 261 -13.65 -11.84 3.88
C PRO A 261 -13.84 -10.70 4.89
N LEU A 262 -15.02 -10.70 5.51
CA LEU A 262 -15.37 -9.74 6.55
C LEU A 262 -14.86 -10.22 7.92
N TYR A 263 -14.50 -9.27 8.78
CA TYR A 263 -14.07 -9.57 10.15
C TYR A 263 -15.24 -10.00 11.04
N ASP A 264 -14.98 -10.96 11.95
CA ASP A 264 -15.80 -11.15 13.14
C ASP A 264 -15.35 -10.16 14.22
N TRP A 265 -15.84 -8.92 14.12
CA TRP A 265 -15.49 -7.84 15.05
C TRP A 265 -15.87 -8.17 16.50
N GLU A 266 -16.88 -9.00 16.74
CA GLU A 266 -17.24 -9.45 18.07
C GLU A 266 -16.18 -10.39 18.65
N HIS A 267 -15.69 -11.35 17.87
CA HIS A 267 -14.57 -12.19 18.27
C HIS A 267 -13.28 -11.38 18.50
N ILE A 268 -12.95 -10.49 17.56
CA ILE A 268 -11.77 -9.63 17.66
C ILE A 268 -11.85 -8.74 18.92
N LYS A 269 -13.03 -8.17 19.23
CA LYS A 269 -13.23 -7.39 20.44
C LYS A 269 -13.06 -8.23 21.71
N LYS A 270 -13.59 -9.46 21.74
CA LYS A 270 -13.44 -10.38 22.88
C LYS A 270 -11.98 -10.75 23.18
N THR A 271 -11.14 -10.79 22.15
CA THR A 271 -9.68 -11.03 22.31
C THR A 271 -8.89 -9.75 22.58
N GLY A 272 -9.57 -8.63 22.85
CA GLY A 272 -8.95 -7.34 23.13
C GLY A 272 -8.25 -6.72 21.92
N TYR A 273 -8.74 -7.01 20.72
CA TYR A 273 -8.18 -6.56 19.43
C TYR A 273 -6.72 -6.99 19.20
N LYS A 274 -6.24 -8.06 19.87
CA LYS A 274 -4.83 -8.45 19.90
C LYS A 274 -4.19 -8.52 18.51
N TRP A 275 -4.83 -9.20 17.56
CA TRP A 275 -4.33 -9.35 16.19
C TRP A 275 -4.17 -8.00 15.46
N TRP A 276 -5.16 -7.11 15.58
CA TRP A 276 -5.09 -5.77 14.98
C TRP A 276 -4.04 -4.88 15.64
N ILE A 277 -3.85 -4.98 16.96
CA ILE A 277 -2.79 -4.25 17.67
C ILE A 277 -1.41 -4.73 17.21
N GLU A 278 -1.25 -6.03 17.01
CA GLU A 278 -0.01 -6.61 16.47
C GLU A 278 0.24 -6.16 15.03
N ARG A 279 -0.79 -6.21 14.17
CA ARG A 279 -0.73 -5.70 12.79
C ARG A 279 -0.27 -4.25 12.76
N LEU A 280 -0.93 -3.37 13.52
CA LEU A 280 -0.56 -1.95 13.57
C LEU A 280 0.83 -1.73 14.14
N LYS A 281 1.25 -2.50 15.16
CA LYS A 281 2.61 -2.44 15.70
C LYS A 281 3.64 -2.72 14.61
N THR A 282 3.48 -3.80 13.84
CA THR A 282 4.36 -4.13 12.70
C THR A 282 4.33 -3.02 11.64
N CYS A 283 3.17 -2.44 11.33
CA CYS A 283 3.10 -1.31 10.40
C CYS A 283 3.86 -0.08 10.89
N PHE A 284 3.85 0.22 12.20
CA PHE A 284 4.64 1.33 12.75
C PHE A 284 6.14 1.05 12.86
N GLU A 285 6.58 -0.20 12.67
CA GLU A 285 7.99 -0.52 12.45
C GLU A 285 8.40 -0.19 11.00
N LEU A 286 7.47 -0.37 10.05
CA LEU A 286 7.67 -0.08 8.63
C LEU A 286 7.48 1.39 8.27
N TYR A 287 6.62 2.13 8.98
CA TYR A 287 6.19 3.47 8.58
C TYR A 287 6.15 4.45 9.74
N ASP A 288 6.37 5.73 9.45
CA ASP A 288 6.25 6.81 10.44
C ASP A 288 4.79 7.27 10.61
N VAL A 289 4.01 7.14 9.54
CA VAL A 289 2.58 7.46 9.47
C VAL A 289 1.88 6.30 8.76
N VAL A 290 0.70 5.90 9.22
CA VAL A 290 -0.09 4.83 8.58
C VAL A 290 -1.40 5.41 8.06
N ARG A 291 -1.60 5.39 6.74
CA ARG A 291 -2.94 5.55 6.14
C ARG A 291 -3.70 4.25 6.34
N ILE A 292 -4.91 4.33 6.89
CA ILE A 292 -5.82 3.19 6.94
C ILE A 292 -6.87 3.39 5.86
N ASP A 293 -6.79 2.53 4.84
CA ASP A 293 -7.72 2.44 3.74
C ASP A 293 -9.13 2.05 4.23
N HIS A 294 -10.16 2.54 3.55
CA HIS A 294 -11.56 2.31 3.85
C HIS A 294 -11.91 2.55 5.32
N PHE A 295 -11.44 3.66 5.90
CA PHE A 295 -11.56 3.93 7.34
C PHE A 295 -13.02 3.91 7.82
N ARG A 296 -13.96 4.27 6.95
CA ARG A 296 -15.40 4.19 7.25
C ARG A 296 -15.87 2.81 7.69
N GLY A 297 -15.18 1.73 7.29
CA GLY A 297 -15.44 0.35 7.70
C GLY A 297 -15.32 0.11 9.21
N PHE A 298 -14.63 0.98 9.95
CA PHE A 298 -14.62 0.93 11.42
C PHE A 298 -15.91 1.44 12.05
N ASP A 299 -16.69 2.29 11.37
CA ASP A 299 -18.02 2.72 11.80
C ASP A 299 -19.09 1.75 11.28
N GLU A 300 -19.13 1.58 9.96
CA GLU A 300 -20.06 0.70 9.25
C GLU A 300 -19.36 0.08 8.05
N TYR A 301 -19.57 -1.19 7.74
CA TYR A 301 -19.04 -1.83 6.54
C TYR A 301 -20.14 -2.48 5.72
N TYR A 302 -19.92 -2.60 4.41
CA TYR A 302 -20.90 -3.17 3.50
C TYR A 302 -20.65 -4.68 3.37
N ASN A 303 -21.64 -5.47 3.78
CA ASN A 303 -21.62 -6.92 3.68
C ASN A 303 -22.41 -7.36 2.45
N ILE A 304 -21.71 -7.93 1.48
CA ILE A 304 -22.28 -8.54 0.29
C ILE A 304 -22.35 -10.06 0.52
N PRO A 305 -23.51 -10.73 0.36
CA PRO A 305 -23.60 -12.19 0.48
C PRO A 305 -22.56 -12.90 -0.41
N PHE A 306 -21.86 -13.89 0.17
CA PHE A 306 -20.86 -14.62 -0.59
C PHE A 306 -21.51 -15.43 -1.72
N GLY A 307 -20.98 -15.28 -2.94
CA GLY A 307 -21.52 -15.91 -4.15
C GLY A 307 -22.25 -14.95 -5.08
N ASP A 308 -22.61 -13.75 -4.61
CA ASP A 308 -23.21 -12.73 -5.45
C ASP A 308 -22.21 -12.22 -6.52
N PRO A 309 -22.68 -11.97 -7.76
CA PRO A 309 -21.81 -11.52 -8.86
C PRO A 309 -21.53 -10.01 -8.82
N THR A 310 -22.33 -9.24 -8.07
CA THR A 310 -22.23 -7.78 -7.95
C THR A 310 -22.42 -7.35 -6.49
N ALA A 311 -22.20 -6.07 -6.19
CA ALA A 311 -22.35 -5.55 -4.84
C ALA A 311 -23.77 -5.05 -4.52
N GLU A 312 -24.69 -5.03 -5.48
CA GLU A 312 -26.00 -4.35 -5.36
C GLU A 312 -26.86 -4.82 -4.18
N PHE A 313 -26.71 -6.09 -3.77
CA PHE A 313 -27.57 -6.74 -2.79
C PHE A 313 -26.93 -6.86 -1.39
N GLY A 314 -25.85 -6.12 -1.15
CA GLY A 314 -25.26 -6.02 0.18
C GLY A 314 -26.06 -5.15 1.16
N HIS A 315 -25.67 -5.18 2.42
CA HIS A 315 -26.24 -4.34 3.48
C HIS A 315 -25.17 -3.80 4.42
N TRP A 316 -25.47 -2.67 5.08
CA TRP A 316 -24.57 -2.06 6.05
C TRP A 316 -24.61 -2.80 7.39
N GLU A 317 -23.43 -3.12 7.91
CA GLU A 317 -23.22 -3.68 9.24
C GLU A 317 -22.36 -2.76 10.10
N LYS A 318 -22.48 -2.84 11.43
CA LYS A 318 -21.69 -2.03 12.35
C LYS A 318 -20.27 -2.55 12.50
N GLY A 319 -19.30 -1.65 12.34
CA GLY A 319 -17.91 -1.88 12.70
C GLY A 319 -17.67 -1.75 14.21
N PRO A 320 -16.40 -1.89 14.67
CA PRO A 320 -16.04 -1.86 16.08
C PRO A 320 -16.11 -0.46 16.72
N GLY A 321 -16.25 0.59 15.91
CA GLY A 321 -16.33 1.98 16.31
C GLY A 321 -15.09 2.49 17.03
N TYR A 322 -15.29 3.52 17.86
CA TYR A 322 -14.19 4.18 18.57
C TYR A 322 -13.52 3.32 19.65
N ASP A 323 -14.19 2.28 20.16
CA ASP A 323 -13.62 1.38 21.17
C ASP A 323 -12.31 0.74 20.68
N PHE A 324 -12.25 0.39 19.40
CA PHE A 324 -11.03 -0.10 18.77
C PHE A 324 -9.89 0.92 18.90
N PHE A 325 -10.11 2.16 18.48
CA PHE A 325 -9.07 3.20 18.49
C PHE A 325 -8.68 3.65 19.91
N LYS A 326 -9.59 3.51 20.88
CA LYS A 326 -9.25 3.66 22.29
C LYS A 326 -8.19 2.63 22.71
N VAL A 327 -8.37 1.35 22.35
CA VAL A 327 -7.39 0.29 22.63
C VAL A 327 -6.09 0.50 21.86
N VAL A 328 -6.16 0.96 20.59
CA VAL A 328 -4.97 1.34 19.81
C VAL A 328 -4.14 2.39 20.56
N LYS A 329 -4.77 3.46 21.04
CA LYS A 329 -4.09 4.51 21.80
C LYS A 329 -3.52 3.99 23.12
N GLU A 330 -4.26 3.15 23.85
CA GLU A 330 -3.81 2.54 25.12
C GLU A 330 -2.59 1.63 24.93
N LYS A 331 -2.53 0.87 23.82
CA LYS A 331 -1.48 -0.13 23.60
C LYS A 331 -0.28 0.41 22.83
N LEU A 332 -0.49 1.31 21.88
CA LEU A 332 0.54 1.79 20.96
C LEU A 332 0.92 3.26 21.18
N GLY A 333 0.20 3.98 22.04
CA GLY A 333 0.41 5.40 22.29
C GLY A 333 -0.15 6.30 21.20
N ASP A 334 0.27 7.56 21.19
CA ASP A 334 -0.13 8.53 20.18
C ASP A 334 0.65 8.28 18.87
N ARG A 335 0.06 7.45 18.00
CA ARG A 335 0.59 7.14 16.68
C ARG A 335 -0.05 8.00 15.59
N LYS A 336 0.72 8.32 14.55
CA LYS A 336 0.25 9.12 13.41
C LYS A 336 -0.54 8.22 12.44
N ILE A 337 -1.85 8.41 12.37
CA ILE A 337 -2.75 7.69 11.47
C ILE A 337 -3.46 8.69 10.57
N ILE A 338 -3.57 8.39 9.28
CA ILE A 338 -4.42 9.11 8.32
C ILE A 338 -5.66 8.24 8.07
N ALA A 339 -6.85 8.83 8.19
CA ALA A 339 -8.10 8.17 7.85
C ALA A 339 -8.38 8.38 6.36
N GLU A 340 -8.43 7.30 5.58
CA GLU A 340 -9.02 7.36 4.24
C GLU A 340 -10.55 7.41 4.41
N ASP A 341 -11.10 8.60 4.32
CA ASP A 341 -12.52 8.92 4.52
C ASP A 341 -13.15 9.42 3.22
N LEU A 342 -12.94 8.74 2.10
CA LEU A 342 -13.58 9.05 0.82
C LEU A 342 -14.85 8.20 0.60
N GLY A 343 -15.57 8.49 -0.48
CA GLY A 343 -16.80 7.77 -0.87
C GLY A 343 -18.03 8.15 -0.04
N PHE A 344 -18.89 7.17 0.24
CA PHE A 344 -20.14 7.40 0.97
C PHE A 344 -19.92 7.58 2.48
N LEU A 345 -19.99 8.83 2.94
CA LEU A 345 -19.75 9.23 4.33
C LEU A 345 -21.06 9.63 5.02
N THR A 346 -21.35 8.97 6.13
CA THR A 346 -22.49 9.29 6.99
C THR A 346 -22.07 10.25 8.11
N PRO A 347 -23.02 10.96 8.77
CA PRO A 347 -22.72 11.75 9.96
C PRO A 347 -22.01 10.97 11.08
N SER A 348 -22.18 9.65 11.18
CA SER A 348 -21.46 8.83 12.17
C SER A 348 -19.99 8.63 11.80
N VAL A 349 -19.67 8.42 10.53
CA VAL A 349 -18.27 8.35 10.05
C VAL A 349 -17.53 9.65 10.36
N PHE A 350 -18.12 10.81 10.05
CA PHE A 350 -17.52 12.11 10.38
C PHE A 350 -17.29 12.28 11.89
N ARG A 351 -18.22 11.81 12.73
CA ARG A 351 -18.04 11.83 14.19
C ARG A 351 -16.92 10.89 14.62
N LEU A 352 -16.77 9.72 14.00
CA LEU A 352 -15.70 8.77 14.32
C LEU A 352 -14.33 9.38 14.01
N VAL A 353 -14.13 9.88 12.77
CA VAL A 353 -12.87 10.53 12.35
C VAL A 353 -12.54 11.72 13.26
N LYS A 354 -13.53 12.58 13.57
CA LYS A 354 -13.33 13.70 14.49
C LYS A 354 -12.96 13.24 15.90
N LYS A 355 -13.55 12.14 16.39
CA LYS A 355 -13.29 11.62 17.74
C LYS A 355 -11.92 10.94 17.85
N THR A 356 -11.40 10.33 16.79
CA THR A 356 -10.02 9.83 16.76
C THR A 356 -8.99 10.95 16.68
N GLY A 357 -9.37 12.09 16.09
CA GLY A 357 -8.46 13.21 15.86
C GLY A 357 -7.52 12.98 14.67
N PHE A 358 -7.72 11.90 13.91
CA PHE A 358 -6.93 11.62 12.72
C PHE A 358 -7.32 12.57 11.59
N PRO A 359 -6.34 13.04 10.78
CA PRO A 359 -6.65 13.78 9.57
C PRO A 359 -7.39 12.89 8.57
N GLY A 360 -8.47 13.43 7.99
CA GLY A 360 -9.12 12.89 6.80
C GLY A 360 -8.41 13.32 5.52
N MET A 361 -8.90 12.87 4.37
CA MET A 361 -8.34 13.10 3.05
C MET A 361 -9.19 14.08 2.22
N LYS A 362 -8.53 14.80 1.31
CA LYS A 362 -9.16 15.69 0.33
C LYS A 362 -8.54 15.47 -1.03
N ILE A 363 -9.34 15.13 -2.05
CA ILE A 363 -8.86 14.86 -3.40
C ILE A 363 -9.35 15.97 -4.33
N LEU A 364 -8.43 16.75 -4.90
CA LEU A 364 -8.79 17.91 -5.72
C LEU A 364 -9.46 17.52 -7.04
N GLU A 365 -9.17 16.37 -7.62
CA GLU A 365 -9.88 15.89 -8.80
C GLU A 365 -11.39 15.74 -8.57
N PHE A 366 -11.81 15.39 -7.35
CA PHE A 366 -13.23 15.34 -6.98
C PHE A 366 -13.82 16.74 -6.74
N ALA A 367 -12.99 17.79 -6.64
CA ALA A 367 -13.41 19.13 -6.29
C ALA A 367 -14.19 19.87 -7.39
N PHE A 368 -14.22 19.32 -8.61
CA PHE A 368 -14.76 20.01 -9.77
C PHE A 368 -15.92 19.30 -10.45
N ASP A 369 -16.31 18.13 -9.95
CA ASP A 369 -17.50 17.44 -10.43
C ASP A 369 -18.75 18.23 -10.01
N SER A 370 -19.49 18.71 -11.00
CA SER A 370 -20.57 19.69 -10.85
C SER A 370 -21.87 19.18 -10.20
N GLY A 371 -21.86 17.97 -9.62
CA GLY A 371 -23.05 17.26 -9.14
C GLY A 371 -23.30 17.23 -7.62
N GLU A 372 -22.34 17.62 -6.78
CA GLU A 372 -22.43 17.45 -5.31
C GLU A 372 -21.99 18.70 -4.51
N ASP A 373 -22.48 18.81 -3.27
CA ASP A 373 -21.97 19.79 -2.28
C ASP A 373 -20.49 19.49 -2.01
N ASN A 374 -19.62 20.25 -2.67
CA ASN A 374 -18.24 19.83 -2.86
C ASN A 374 -17.32 20.16 -1.67
N ASN A 375 -17.28 19.25 -0.71
CA ASN A 375 -16.37 19.29 0.44
C ASN A 375 -14.88 19.08 0.07
N TYR A 376 -14.56 18.93 -1.22
CA TYR A 376 -13.20 18.83 -1.75
C TYR A 376 -12.66 20.15 -2.33
N LEU A 377 -13.45 21.24 -2.35
CA LEU A 377 -12.92 22.56 -2.68
C LEU A 377 -12.08 23.16 -1.52
N PRO A 378 -10.89 23.72 -1.78
CA PRO A 378 -9.98 24.21 -0.73
C PRO A 378 -10.53 25.22 0.27
N HIS A 379 -11.54 26.01 -0.08
CA HIS A 379 -12.15 26.97 0.86
C HIS A 379 -13.05 26.28 1.92
N ASN A 380 -13.38 25.00 1.73
CA ASN A 380 -14.17 24.18 2.65
C ASN A 380 -13.31 23.34 3.61
N TYR A 381 -11.97 23.43 3.53
CA TYR A 381 -11.09 22.60 4.33
C TYR A 381 -10.94 23.12 5.75
N ASP A 382 -10.76 22.19 6.70
CA ASP A 382 -10.08 22.45 7.96
C ASP A 382 -8.58 22.15 7.83
N LYS A 383 -7.77 22.54 8.83
CA LYS A 383 -6.32 22.30 8.85
C LYS A 383 -5.99 20.82 9.00
N ASN A 384 -6.74 20.06 9.81
CA ASN A 384 -6.45 18.66 10.10
C ASN A 384 -6.90 17.72 8.96
N CYS A 385 -6.29 17.86 7.80
CA CYS A 385 -6.51 16.98 6.66
C CYS A 385 -5.23 16.83 5.81
N VAL A 386 -5.26 15.82 4.95
CA VAL A 386 -4.25 15.58 3.92
C VAL A 386 -4.89 15.84 2.55
N VAL A 387 -4.37 16.82 1.81
CA VAL A 387 -4.84 17.10 0.45
C VAL A 387 -3.95 16.45 -0.59
N TYR A 388 -4.59 15.91 -1.62
CA TYR A 388 -4.01 15.31 -2.81
C TYR A 388 -4.54 16.01 -4.05
N THR A 389 -3.75 16.04 -5.13
CA THR A 389 -4.27 16.29 -6.49
C THR A 389 -5.19 15.13 -6.88
N GLY A 390 -4.61 13.93 -6.94
CA GLY A 390 -5.24 12.62 -7.08
C GLY A 390 -4.52 11.59 -6.21
N THR A 391 -5.09 10.39 -6.08
CA THR A 391 -4.45 9.23 -5.44
C THR A 391 -3.89 8.26 -6.50
N HIS A 392 -3.57 7.03 -6.11
CA HIS A 392 -3.19 5.96 -7.04
C HIS A 392 -4.39 5.37 -7.81
N ASP A 393 -5.62 5.55 -7.32
CA ASP A 393 -6.85 5.11 -8.00
C ASP A 393 -7.38 6.12 -9.01
N ASN A 394 -6.90 7.36 -8.89
CA ASN A 394 -7.19 8.46 -9.79
C ASN A 394 -6.38 8.33 -11.09
N ASP A 395 -6.84 9.06 -12.12
CA ASP A 395 -5.97 9.35 -13.26
C ASP A 395 -4.87 10.34 -12.83
N THR A 396 -3.95 10.70 -13.73
CA THR A 396 -3.10 11.87 -13.45
C THR A 396 -3.92 13.14 -13.56
N ALA A 397 -3.46 14.25 -12.98
CA ALA A 397 -4.16 15.54 -13.08
C ALA A 397 -4.41 15.95 -14.55
N ILE A 398 -3.45 15.67 -15.45
CA ILE A 398 -3.59 15.93 -16.88
C ILE A 398 -4.56 14.94 -17.53
N GLY A 399 -4.43 13.65 -17.23
CA GLY A 399 -5.34 12.62 -17.75
C GLY A 399 -6.80 12.84 -17.33
N TRP A 400 -7.02 13.25 -16.08
CA TRP A 400 -8.33 13.71 -15.59
C TRP A 400 -8.83 14.90 -16.40
N PHE A 401 -8.02 15.94 -16.57
CA PHE A 401 -8.43 17.16 -17.29
C PHE A 401 -8.72 16.89 -18.77
N GLU A 402 -8.06 15.93 -19.41
CA GLU A 402 -8.34 15.58 -20.79
C GLU A 402 -9.68 14.86 -20.96
N LYS A 403 -10.05 14.02 -19.98
CA LYS A 403 -11.27 13.20 -19.99
C LYS A 403 -12.50 13.91 -19.39
N ALA A 404 -12.29 14.88 -18.50
CA ALA A 404 -13.36 15.57 -17.79
C ALA A 404 -14.33 16.30 -18.72
N GLY A 405 -15.59 16.41 -18.28
CA GLY A 405 -16.66 17.10 -18.98
C GLY A 405 -16.34 18.58 -19.25
N LYS A 406 -16.91 19.17 -20.31
CA LYS A 406 -16.70 20.60 -20.62
C LYS A 406 -17.09 21.53 -19.46
N LYS A 407 -18.13 21.16 -18.69
CA LYS A 407 -18.59 21.94 -17.52
C LYS A 407 -17.58 21.89 -16.37
N ASP A 408 -17.13 20.69 -16.02
CA ASP A 408 -16.21 20.47 -14.89
C ASP A 408 -14.84 21.10 -15.17
N ARG A 409 -14.33 20.97 -16.40
CA ARG A 409 -13.09 21.66 -16.84
C ARG A 409 -13.21 23.17 -16.75
N LYS A 410 -14.33 23.72 -17.24
CA LYS A 410 -14.57 25.16 -17.16
C LYS A 410 -14.62 25.62 -15.70
N PHE A 411 -15.33 24.89 -14.85
CA PHE A 411 -15.40 25.20 -13.42
C PHE A 411 -14.04 25.16 -12.74
N ALA A 412 -13.23 24.12 -12.99
CA ALA A 412 -11.88 24.00 -12.47
C ALA A 412 -10.98 25.16 -12.92
N MET A 413 -11.05 25.54 -14.20
CA MET A 413 -10.30 26.67 -14.74
C MET A 413 -10.73 28.01 -14.15
N ASP A 414 -12.04 28.25 -14.03
CA ASP A 414 -12.60 29.47 -13.45
C ASP A 414 -12.21 29.57 -11.96
N TYR A 415 -12.27 28.47 -11.20
CA TYR A 415 -11.91 28.42 -9.78
C TYR A 415 -10.42 28.68 -9.53
N MET A 416 -9.55 28.19 -10.42
CA MET A 416 -8.10 28.45 -10.34
C MET A 416 -7.70 29.80 -10.97
N GLY A 417 -8.58 30.43 -11.75
CA GLY A 417 -8.30 31.67 -12.47
C GLY A 417 -7.40 31.50 -13.69
N ILE A 418 -7.37 30.30 -14.30
CA ILE A 418 -6.51 30.00 -15.44
C ILE A 418 -7.28 30.09 -16.76
N LYS A 419 -6.63 30.62 -17.81
CA LYS A 419 -7.25 30.82 -19.14
C LYS A 419 -7.01 29.68 -20.11
N ASN A 420 -6.02 28.82 -19.85
CA ASN A 420 -5.67 27.70 -20.72
C ASN A 420 -5.37 26.44 -19.90
N GLY A 421 -5.71 25.28 -20.45
CA GLY A 421 -5.49 23.98 -19.80
C GLY A 421 -4.03 23.51 -19.77
N LYS A 422 -3.11 24.14 -20.52
CA LYS A 422 -1.68 23.74 -20.53
C LYS A 422 -1.02 23.91 -19.16
N GLN A 423 -1.56 24.80 -18.34
CA GLN A 423 -1.08 25.07 -16.98
C GLN A 423 -1.78 24.20 -15.92
N PHE A 424 -2.78 23.40 -16.31
CA PHE A 424 -3.70 22.74 -15.37
C PHE A 424 -2.96 21.91 -14.30
N GLY A 425 -2.09 20.98 -14.70
CA GLY A 425 -1.41 20.09 -13.74
C GLY A 425 -0.65 20.85 -12.64
N TRP A 426 0.21 21.80 -13.04
CA TRP A 426 0.98 22.59 -12.07
C TRP A 426 0.13 23.59 -11.26
N GLU A 427 -0.97 24.09 -11.81
CA GLU A 427 -1.89 24.97 -11.09
C GLU A 427 -2.77 24.20 -10.11
N LEU A 428 -3.09 22.93 -10.40
CA LEU A 428 -3.73 22.02 -9.44
C LEU A 428 -2.78 21.68 -8.27
N ILE A 429 -1.51 21.44 -8.56
CA ILE A 429 -0.46 21.28 -7.52
C ILE A 429 -0.37 22.56 -6.68
N ARG A 430 -0.32 23.73 -7.31
CA ARG A 430 -0.31 25.04 -6.62
C ARG A 430 -1.54 25.21 -5.74
N LEU A 431 -2.70 24.77 -6.20
CA LEU A 431 -3.96 24.80 -5.45
C LEU A 431 -3.88 23.95 -4.18
N ALA A 432 -3.33 22.74 -4.26
CA ALA A 432 -3.08 21.88 -3.09
C ALA A 432 -2.11 22.56 -2.11
N GLN A 433 -0.97 23.04 -2.62
CA GLN A 433 0.08 23.68 -1.82
C GLN A 433 -0.43 24.94 -1.09
N ARG A 434 -1.28 25.76 -1.71
CA ARG A 434 -1.83 26.98 -1.07
C ARG A 434 -2.99 26.73 -0.09
N SER A 435 -3.57 25.52 -0.07
CA SER A 435 -4.70 25.19 0.81
C SER A 435 -4.34 25.28 2.30
N VAL A 436 -5.34 25.31 3.19
CA VAL A 436 -5.13 25.34 4.65
C VAL A 436 -4.71 24.00 5.25
N ALA A 437 -4.78 22.90 4.51
CA ALA A 437 -4.43 21.54 4.96
C ALA A 437 -3.02 21.47 5.57
N ASP A 438 -2.88 20.79 6.70
CA ASP A 438 -1.59 20.56 7.37
C ASP A 438 -0.65 19.73 6.50
N THR A 439 -1.16 18.79 5.71
CA THR A 439 -0.33 17.94 4.83
C THR A 439 -0.81 18.02 3.38
N VAL A 440 0.13 18.11 2.45
CA VAL A 440 -0.10 17.97 1.01
C VAL A 440 0.69 16.77 0.53
N VAL A 441 0.08 15.88 -0.25
CA VAL A 441 0.79 14.79 -0.92
C VAL A 441 0.43 14.80 -2.40
N ILE A 442 1.43 14.83 -3.27
CA ILE A 442 1.23 14.92 -4.72
C ILE A 442 1.82 13.65 -5.36
N PRO A 443 1.09 12.92 -6.23
CA PRO A 443 1.65 11.85 -7.04
C PRO A 443 2.83 12.36 -7.89
N MET A 444 3.89 11.56 -7.98
CA MET A 444 5.08 11.94 -8.78
C MET A 444 4.72 12.25 -10.23
N GLN A 445 3.72 11.55 -10.80
CA GLN A 445 3.25 11.71 -12.17
C GLN A 445 2.72 13.12 -12.46
N ASP A 446 2.12 13.79 -11.46
CA ASP A 446 1.62 15.15 -11.61
C ASP A 446 2.76 16.16 -11.69
N TYR A 447 3.83 15.97 -10.90
CA TYR A 447 5.04 16.79 -11.01
C TYR A 447 5.75 16.60 -12.35
N LEU A 448 5.70 15.38 -12.89
CA LEU A 448 6.24 15.05 -14.21
C LEU A 448 5.34 15.50 -15.36
N GLY A 449 4.09 15.88 -15.07
CA GLY A 449 3.14 16.30 -16.10
C GLY A 449 2.78 15.19 -17.08
N LEU A 450 2.64 13.96 -16.59
CA LEU A 450 2.21 12.82 -17.39
C LEU A 450 0.70 12.82 -17.61
N GLY A 451 0.24 12.30 -18.75
CA GLY A 451 -1.16 11.98 -19.01
C GLY A 451 -1.54 10.62 -18.42
N SER A 452 -2.61 10.01 -18.95
CA SER A 452 -3.11 8.73 -18.45
C SER A 452 -2.16 7.55 -18.59
N GLU A 453 -1.09 7.67 -19.38
CA GLU A 453 0.01 6.70 -19.41
C GLU A 453 0.75 6.61 -18.06
N GLY A 454 0.62 7.63 -17.20
CA GLY A 454 1.16 7.64 -15.84
C GLY A 454 0.24 7.04 -14.77
N ARG A 455 -0.96 6.58 -15.12
CA ARG A 455 -1.96 6.10 -14.16
C ARG A 455 -1.49 4.83 -13.44
N ILE A 456 -1.60 4.79 -12.10
CA ILE A 456 -1.23 3.60 -11.32
C ILE A 456 -2.32 2.54 -11.40
N ASN A 457 -3.56 2.89 -11.08
CA ASN A 457 -4.66 1.93 -11.02
C ASN A 457 -5.93 2.53 -11.63
N THR A 458 -6.66 1.69 -12.36
CA THR A 458 -8.06 1.94 -12.70
C THR A 458 -8.92 0.98 -11.87
N PRO A 459 -9.67 1.48 -10.88
CA PRO A 459 -10.53 0.62 -10.06
C PRO A 459 -11.47 -0.24 -10.90
N SER A 460 -11.76 -1.45 -10.42
CA SER A 460 -12.66 -2.43 -11.06
C SER A 460 -12.24 -2.90 -12.46
N THR A 461 -10.95 -2.80 -12.82
CA THR A 461 -10.41 -3.39 -14.06
C THR A 461 -9.41 -4.51 -13.80
N LEU A 462 -9.24 -5.39 -14.80
CA LEU A 462 -8.24 -6.45 -14.79
C LEU A 462 -7.13 -6.13 -15.79
N GLY A 463 -5.87 -6.23 -15.35
CA GLY A 463 -4.69 -6.02 -16.18
C GLY A 463 -4.30 -4.54 -16.36
N GLY A 464 -3.00 -4.29 -16.54
CA GLY A 464 -2.44 -2.96 -16.78
C GLY A 464 -2.30 -2.05 -15.55
N ASN A 465 -2.75 -2.49 -14.38
CA ASN A 465 -2.63 -1.75 -13.13
C ASN A 465 -1.28 -2.01 -12.43
N TRP A 466 -0.90 -1.10 -11.54
CA TRP A 466 0.27 -1.18 -10.65
C TRP A 466 1.63 -1.19 -11.36
N ALA A 467 1.61 -1.10 -12.69
CA ALA A 467 2.78 -1.37 -13.52
C ALA A 467 3.60 -0.12 -13.84
N TRP A 468 3.05 1.10 -13.78
CA TRP A 468 3.78 2.30 -14.16
C TRP A 468 5.09 2.49 -13.37
N ARG A 469 6.15 2.85 -14.08
CA ARG A 469 7.49 3.15 -13.54
C ARG A 469 7.97 4.52 -13.97
N MET A 470 8.60 5.21 -13.04
CA MET A 470 9.29 6.46 -13.29
C MET A 470 10.53 6.24 -14.17
N SER A 471 10.82 7.17 -15.07
CA SER A 471 12.09 7.16 -15.82
C SER A 471 13.28 7.44 -14.90
N ALA A 472 14.41 6.80 -15.15
CA ALA A 472 15.67 7.04 -14.43
C ALA A 472 16.23 8.47 -14.59
N SER A 473 15.66 9.26 -15.49
CA SER A 473 16.03 10.66 -15.73
C SER A 473 15.00 11.69 -15.24
N ALA A 474 13.98 11.24 -14.50
CA ALA A 474 12.81 12.06 -14.17
C ALA A 474 13.03 13.01 -12.97
N ASP A 475 13.82 12.59 -11.99
CA ASP A 475 14.05 13.26 -10.70
C ASP A 475 15.23 14.25 -10.75
N THR A 476 15.17 15.19 -11.70
CA THR A 476 16.26 16.15 -11.94
C THR A 476 16.35 17.24 -10.86
N ALA A 477 17.52 17.88 -10.77
CA ALA A 477 17.74 19.01 -9.87
C ALA A 477 16.83 20.21 -10.20
N GLU A 478 16.51 20.44 -11.48
CA GLU A 478 15.59 21.50 -11.92
C GLU A 478 14.16 21.22 -11.44
N LEU A 479 13.71 19.98 -11.54
CA LEU A 479 12.41 19.58 -11.01
C LEU A 479 12.37 19.76 -9.48
N ALA A 480 13.40 19.28 -8.78
CA ALA A 480 13.51 19.44 -7.33
C ALA A 480 13.46 20.92 -6.92
N ALA A 481 14.20 21.79 -7.62
CA ALA A 481 14.19 23.23 -7.36
C ALA A 481 12.81 23.86 -7.56
N ARG A 482 12.07 23.47 -8.61
CA ARG A 482 10.72 23.95 -8.87
C ARG A 482 9.72 23.51 -7.79
N ILE A 483 9.82 22.25 -7.34
CA ILE A 483 8.99 21.71 -6.25
C ILE A 483 9.31 22.45 -4.94
N LYS A 484 10.60 22.65 -4.64
CA LYS A 484 11.05 23.37 -3.45
C LYS A 484 10.54 24.81 -3.43
N GLN A 485 10.62 25.52 -4.56
CA GLN A 485 10.12 26.89 -4.69
C GLN A 485 8.63 27.00 -4.31
N LEU A 486 7.78 26.06 -4.74
CA LEU A 486 6.37 26.04 -4.33
C LEU A 486 6.22 25.73 -2.83
N SER A 487 7.01 24.78 -2.32
CA SER A 487 6.97 24.37 -0.92
C SER A 487 7.39 25.53 0.00
N GLU A 488 8.39 26.31 -0.37
CA GLU A 488 8.81 27.53 0.33
C GLU A 488 7.75 28.62 0.24
N LEU A 489 7.24 28.91 -0.97
CA LEU A 489 6.24 29.94 -1.21
C LEU A 489 4.98 29.78 -0.34
N TYR A 490 4.56 28.54 -0.09
CA TYR A 490 3.36 28.23 0.71
C TYR A 490 3.66 27.74 2.13
N GLY A 491 4.90 27.95 2.61
CA GLY A 491 5.30 27.69 3.99
C GLY A 491 5.22 26.23 4.41
N ARG A 492 5.56 25.31 3.50
CA ARG A 492 5.59 23.84 3.70
C ARG A 492 7.00 23.26 3.74
N PHE A 493 8.00 24.07 3.41
CA PHE A 493 9.40 23.73 3.63
C PHE A 493 9.79 23.98 5.10
N LEU A 494 10.24 22.94 5.79
CA LEU A 494 10.76 23.06 7.16
C LEU A 494 12.23 23.49 7.09
N LEU A 495 12.52 24.74 7.45
CA LEU A 495 13.88 25.19 7.69
C LEU A 495 14.46 24.37 8.85
N ARG A 496 15.39 23.47 8.55
CA ARG A 496 16.16 22.77 9.58
C ARG A 496 17.34 23.67 9.93
N HIS A 497 17.33 24.20 11.14
CA HIS A 497 18.56 24.72 11.73
C HIS A 497 19.49 23.52 11.91
N VAL A 498 20.52 23.46 11.05
CA VAL A 498 21.62 22.50 11.18
C VAL A 498 22.47 22.87 12.39
#